data_AF-A0A9Q0AXE0-F1
#
_entry.id   AF-A0A9Q0AXE0-F1
#
_cell.length_a   1.000
_cell.length_b   1.000
_cell.length_c   1.000
_cell.angle_alpha   90.00
_cell.angle_beta   90.00
_cell.angle_gamma   90.00
#
_symmetry.space_group_name_H-M   'P 1'
#
loop_
_entity.id
_entity.type
_entity.pdbx_description
1 polymer ?
#
loop_
_entity_poly.entity_id
_entity_poly.type
_entity_poly.pdbx_seq_one_letter_code
_entity_poly.pdbx_strand_id
1 'polypeptide(L)'
;MACSFPRTKFATLTPPSTLFSSSATHKKRMKTTTPRTLYRNLCQRTLSSSTLISIPRNPFVLRRLSTAPGSCSTSKVLSPRQITTSTFSTYTHLKMSDADYAAFLDKANQDPNEGHATTTSKSKEFKAQDKGVEVPKAIQDVLKQDKVYISDADEPFVGVALQWDEAGKGLPDEVEFAQLIDHPDAENADVELLDPVDWDSNGDYKDVIEAVRKAGKGNDVRVYKVPKGGVRTEYWLVTTDGKGKEAKLVGVKALSVES
;
A
#
# COMPACT_ATOMS: atom_id res chain seq x y z
N MET A 1 46.46 -62.10 33.08
CA MET A 1 45.83 -60.80 32.74
C MET A 1 46.97 -59.82 32.48
N ALA A 2 47.36 -59.70 31.21
CA ALA A 2 47.07 -58.55 30.33
C ALA A 2 47.94 -57.33 30.67
N CYS A 3 49.06 -57.10 29.95
CA CYS A 3 49.18 -56.23 28.76
C CYS A 3 49.17 -54.72 29.15
N SER A 4 49.98 -53.78 28.66
CA SER A 4 51.04 -53.71 27.63
C SER A 4 51.67 -52.30 27.71
N PHE A 5 52.90 -52.18 27.19
CA PHE A 5 53.76 -51.01 26.99
C PHE A 5 53.12 -49.70 26.45
N PRO A 6 53.71 -48.52 26.75
CA PRO A 6 53.72 -47.40 25.81
C PRO A 6 54.94 -47.47 24.87
N ARG A 7 54.64 -47.39 23.59
CA ARG A 7 55.54 -47.53 22.43
C ARG A 7 56.19 -46.19 22.09
N THR A 8 57.49 -46.28 21.85
CA THR A 8 58.40 -45.35 21.18
C THR A 8 57.84 -44.68 19.92
N LYS A 9 58.21 -43.41 19.68
CA LYS A 9 58.40 -42.87 18.33
C LYS A 9 59.78 -42.21 18.24
N PHE A 10 60.65 -42.87 17.50
CA PHE A 10 61.95 -42.38 17.03
C PHE A 10 61.76 -41.32 15.93
N ALA A 11 62.66 -40.33 15.96
CA ALA A 11 63.45 -39.74 14.85
C ALA A 11 62.73 -39.45 13.51
N THR A 12 63.06 -38.38 12.79
CA THR A 12 64.28 -38.33 11.96
C THR A 12 64.26 -37.05 11.08
N LEU A 13 65.39 -36.33 11.09
CA LEU A 13 66.04 -35.51 10.04
C LEU A 13 65.41 -34.21 9.46
N THR A 14 66.09 -33.12 9.84
CA THR A 14 66.57 -31.91 9.13
C THR A 14 67.00 -32.07 7.63
N PRO A 15 67.51 -31.02 6.93
CA PRO A 15 67.01 -29.66 6.55
C PRO A 15 67.31 -29.43 5.02
N PRO A 16 67.87 -28.31 4.47
CA PRO A 16 67.61 -26.87 4.50
C PRO A 16 67.38 -26.25 3.07
N SER A 17 67.21 -24.91 3.02
CA SER A 17 67.62 -23.97 1.93
C SER A 17 66.89 -24.06 0.57
N THR A 18 66.36 -22.96 0.02
CA THR A 18 67.17 -21.91 -0.62
C THR A 18 66.32 -20.66 -0.94
N LEU A 19 66.91 -19.50 -0.66
CA LEU A 19 66.59 -18.19 -1.22
C LEU A 19 66.96 -18.16 -2.72
N PHE A 20 66.22 -17.43 -3.54
CA PHE A 20 66.54 -16.77 -4.82
C PHE A 20 65.16 -16.54 -5.50
N SER A 21 64.82 -15.45 -6.17
CA SER A 21 65.42 -14.16 -6.43
C SER A 21 64.37 -13.37 -7.23
N SER A 22 64.42 -12.06 -7.06
CA SER A 22 63.91 -10.99 -7.93
C SER A 22 63.60 -11.36 -9.39
N SER A 23 62.55 -10.76 -9.97
CA SER A 23 62.71 -9.51 -10.74
C SER A 23 61.50 -9.15 -11.62
N ALA A 24 61.17 -7.86 -11.58
CA ALA A 24 60.86 -6.98 -12.71
C ALA A 24 59.63 -7.23 -13.62
N THR A 25 58.65 -6.35 -13.43
CA THR A 25 57.99 -5.49 -14.44
C THR A 25 57.49 -6.10 -15.76
N HIS A 26 56.18 -6.02 -16.01
CA HIS A 26 55.72 -5.42 -17.27
C HIS A 26 54.35 -4.75 -17.16
N LYS A 27 54.30 -3.51 -17.66
CA LYS A 27 53.15 -2.62 -17.79
C LYS A 27 52.21 -3.13 -18.88
N LYS A 28 50.88 -3.02 -18.70
CA LYS A 28 50.01 -2.51 -19.77
C LYS A 28 48.70 -1.92 -19.23
N ARG A 29 48.78 -0.62 -19.02
CA ARG A 29 47.71 0.37 -19.05
C ARG A 29 47.08 0.35 -20.45
N MET A 30 45.80 0.02 -20.55
CA MET A 30 44.96 0.47 -21.66
C MET A 30 44.06 1.59 -21.15
N LYS A 31 44.39 2.81 -21.58
CA LYS A 31 43.45 3.92 -21.78
C LYS A 31 43.11 3.94 -23.28
N THR A 32 42.17 4.83 -23.67
CA THR A 32 41.82 5.27 -25.05
C THR A 32 40.54 4.57 -25.53
N THR A 33 39.48 5.19 -26.06
CA THR A 33 39.12 6.59 -26.33
C THR A 33 37.67 6.59 -26.81
N THR A 34 36.90 7.58 -26.38
CA THR A 34 35.60 7.97 -26.93
C THR A 34 35.76 8.73 -28.25
N PRO A 35 34.98 8.43 -29.30
CA PRO A 35 34.73 9.38 -30.37
C PRO A 35 33.49 10.23 -30.05
N ARG A 36 33.71 11.54 -30.09
CA ARG A 36 32.76 12.63 -30.03
C ARG A 36 32.26 12.88 -31.46
N THR A 37 30.98 12.64 -31.73
CA THR A 37 30.33 13.13 -32.96
C THR A 37 29.37 14.26 -32.59
N LEU A 38 29.68 15.43 -33.17
CA LEU A 38 28.87 16.62 -33.20
C LEU A 38 27.72 16.41 -34.18
N TYR A 39 26.50 16.72 -33.79
CA TYR A 39 25.51 17.24 -34.73
C TYR A 39 24.88 18.49 -34.14
N ARG A 40 25.26 19.63 -34.72
CA ARG A 40 24.49 20.86 -34.73
C ARG A 40 23.27 20.60 -35.60
N ASN A 41 22.10 21.08 -35.19
CA ASN A 41 21.22 21.78 -36.11
C ASN A 41 20.52 22.93 -35.38
N LEU A 42 20.81 24.11 -35.92
CA LEU A 42 20.30 25.41 -35.56
C LEU A 42 19.16 25.69 -36.55
N CYS A 43 17.94 25.93 -36.08
CA CYS A 43 16.95 26.66 -36.85
C CYS A 43 16.21 27.61 -35.91
N GLN A 44 16.59 28.87 -36.05
CA GLN A 44 15.83 30.02 -35.59
C GLN A 44 14.64 30.19 -36.52
N ARG A 45 13.45 30.42 -35.97
CA ARG A 45 12.46 31.29 -36.62
C ARG A 45 11.72 32.10 -35.57
N THR A 46 11.68 33.38 -35.86
CA THR A 46 11.27 34.52 -35.06
C THR A 46 9.80 34.89 -35.27
N LEU A 47 9.18 35.31 -34.18
CA LEU A 47 8.24 36.44 -33.98
C LEU A 47 6.86 36.51 -34.67
N SER A 48 5.93 37.04 -33.85
CA SER A 48 4.62 37.67 -34.13
C SER A 48 3.44 36.69 -34.04
N SER A 49 2.35 36.93 -33.30
CA SER A 49 1.73 38.20 -32.90
C SER A 49 1.01 38.11 -31.55
N SER A 50 1.04 39.22 -30.83
CA SER A 50 0.14 39.59 -29.74
C SER A 50 -1.28 39.84 -30.25
N THR A 51 -2.31 39.28 -29.59
CA THR A 51 -3.64 39.93 -29.49
C THR A 51 -4.43 39.41 -28.27
N LEU A 52 -4.58 40.33 -27.30
CA LEU A 52 -5.72 40.67 -26.43
C LEU A 52 -6.87 39.68 -26.16
N ILE A 53 -7.18 39.58 -24.85
CA ILE A 53 -8.51 39.72 -24.21
C ILE A 53 -9.66 38.86 -24.74
N SER A 54 -10.19 37.95 -23.91
CA SER A 54 -11.63 37.91 -23.63
C SER A 54 -11.98 36.95 -22.48
N ILE A 55 -12.61 37.51 -21.44
CA ILE A 55 -13.37 36.80 -20.39
C ILE A 55 -14.81 36.69 -20.90
N PRO A 56 -15.49 35.55 -20.68
CA PRO A 56 -16.89 35.62 -20.24
C PRO A 56 -17.11 34.69 -19.03
N ARG A 57 -17.50 35.20 -17.85
CA ARG A 57 -18.85 35.62 -17.42
C ARG A 57 -19.92 34.54 -17.61
N ASN A 58 -20.27 33.92 -16.48
CA ASN A 58 -21.58 33.33 -16.18
C ASN A 58 -22.75 34.18 -16.72
N PRO A 59 -23.82 33.50 -17.16
CA PRO A 59 -25.15 33.95 -16.78
C PRO A 59 -26.03 32.81 -16.23
N PHE A 60 -26.59 33.08 -15.05
CA PHE A 60 -27.90 32.61 -14.63
C PHE A 60 -28.95 32.87 -15.73
N VAL A 61 -29.75 31.88 -16.12
CA VAL A 61 -31.10 32.12 -16.67
C VAL A 61 -32.10 31.08 -16.14
N LEU A 62 -33.19 31.62 -15.62
CA LEU A 62 -34.43 31.00 -15.15
C LEU A 62 -35.36 30.61 -16.33
N ARG A 63 -36.05 29.47 -16.16
CA ARG A 63 -37.52 29.31 -16.32
C ARG A 63 -38.16 29.43 -17.73
N ARG A 64 -38.80 28.35 -18.23
CA ARG A 64 -40.28 28.19 -18.38
C ARG A 64 -40.69 27.10 -19.40
N LEU A 65 -41.62 26.25 -18.94
CA LEU A 65 -42.85 25.70 -19.55
C LEU A 65 -43.16 25.91 -21.05
N SER A 66 -43.53 24.81 -21.72
CA SER A 66 -44.68 24.68 -22.66
C SER A 66 -45.02 23.17 -22.86
N THR A 67 -46.19 22.59 -22.51
CA THR A 67 -47.50 22.52 -23.23
C THR A 67 -47.37 22.19 -24.73
N ALA A 68 -48.04 21.23 -25.39
CA ALA A 68 -49.15 20.27 -25.16
C ALA A 68 -49.17 19.30 -26.42
N PRO A 69 -50.26 18.65 -26.93
CA PRO A 69 -51.51 18.06 -26.38
C PRO A 69 -51.90 16.64 -26.94
N GLY A 70 -53.03 16.07 -26.47
CA GLY A 70 -53.89 15.07 -27.15
C GLY A 70 -53.77 13.62 -26.63
N SER A 71 -54.81 12.83 -26.30
CA SER A 71 -56.24 12.84 -26.59
C SER A 71 -57.03 12.02 -25.54
N CYS A 72 -58.29 12.42 -25.33
CA CYS A 72 -59.43 11.77 -24.65
C CYS A 72 -59.91 10.48 -25.40
N SER A 73 -60.70 9.52 -24.89
CA SER A 73 -61.91 9.56 -24.04
C SER A 73 -62.32 8.17 -23.49
N THR A 74 -63.07 8.18 -22.36
CA THR A 74 -64.18 7.26 -21.93
C THR A 74 -63.89 5.75 -21.68
N SER A 75 -64.16 5.12 -20.52
CA SER A 75 -65.45 5.05 -19.80
C SER A 75 -65.32 4.44 -18.39
N LYS A 76 -66.04 5.02 -17.42
CA LYS A 76 -66.80 4.42 -16.29
C LYS A 76 -66.38 3.03 -15.74
N VAL A 77 -65.97 2.96 -14.46
CA VAL A 77 -66.69 2.26 -13.35
C VAL A 77 -66.25 2.91 -12.03
N LEU A 78 -67.23 3.48 -11.30
CA LEU A 78 -67.08 3.91 -9.92
C LEU A 78 -67.19 2.69 -9.02
N SER A 79 -66.08 2.25 -8.43
CA SER A 79 -66.08 1.40 -7.24
C SER A 79 -65.87 2.30 -6.02
N PRO A 80 -66.69 2.20 -4.96
CA PRO A 80 -66.41 2.90 -3.73
C PRO A 80 -65.14 2.31 -3.13
N ARG A 81 -64.07 3.10 -3.13
CA ARG A 81 -62.86 2.78 -2.37
C ARG A 81 -63.28 2.77 -0.91
N GLN A 82 -63.41 1.58 -0.34
CA GLN A 82 -63.48 1.42 1.10
C GLN A 82 -62.26 2.15 1.66
N ILE A 83 -62.53 3.26 2.35
CA ILE A 83 -61.59 3.84 3.29
C ILE A 83 -61.46 2.75 4.35
N THR A 84 -60.47 1.87 4.19
CA THR A 84 -59.87 1.26 5.37
C THR A 84 -59.30 2.44 6.11
N THR A 85 -60.09 2.91 7.07
CA THR A 85 -59.56 3.60 8.23
C THR A 85 -58.42 2.71 8.70
N SER A 86 -57.18 3.05 8.34
CA SER A 86 -56.06 2.54 9.09
C SER A 86 -56.39 2.99 10.49
N THR A 87 -56.75 2.01 11.32
CA THR A 87 -56.73 2.17 12.76
C THR A 87 -55.40 2.82 13.03
N PHE A 88 -55.43 4.13 13.30
CA PHE A 88 -54.35 4.79 13.98
C PHE A 88 -54.15 3.91 15.18
N SER A 89 -53.08 3.10 15.12
CA SER A 89 -52.59 2.38 16.26
C SER A 89 -52.51 3.46 17.31
N THR A 90 -53.38 3.37 18.30
CA THR A 90 -53.29 4.19 19.48
C THR A 90 -51.85 4.05 19.88
N TYR A 91 -51.07 5.11 19.71
CA TYR A 91 -49.83 5.26 20.42
C TYR A 91 -50.27 5.16 21.87
N THR A 92 -50.17 3.95 22.41
CA THR A 92 -50.07 3.74 23.83
C THR A 92 -49.01 4.74 24.21
N HIS A 93 -49.44 5.79 24.90
CA HIS A 93 -48.57 6.76 25.53
C HIS A 93 -47.46 5.94 26.14
N LEU A 94 -46.28 5.93 25.51
CA LEU A 94 -45.12 5.20 25.97
C LEU A 94 -44.74 5.89 27.27
N LYS A 95 -45.41 5.51 28.36
CA LYS A 95 -44.85 5.62 29.69
C LYS A 95 -43.69 4.64 29.65
N MET A 96 -42.56 5.14 29.17
CA MET A 96 -41.29 4.61 29.60
C MET A 96 -41.40 4.62 31.12
N SER A 97 -41.35 3.44 31.73
CA SER A 97 -41.34 3.40 33.19
C SER A 97 -40.10 4.16 33.65
N ASP A 98 -40.13 4.79 34.82
CA ASP A 98 -38.94 5.49 35.33
C ASP A 98 -37.71 4.56 35.38
N ALA A 99 -37.94 3.25 35.46
CA ALA A 99 -36.92 2.21 35.33
C ALA A 99 -36.32 2.12 33.91
N ASP A 100 -37.12 2.24 32.84
CA ASP A 100 -36.62 2.24 31.46
C ASP A 100 -35.82 3.52 31.16
N TYR A 101 -36.23 4.65 31.75
CA TYR A 101 -35.49 5.91 31.63
C TYR A 101 -34.17 5.86 32.40
N ALA A 102 -34.17 5.31 33.62
CA ALA A 102 -32.95 5.09 34.39
C ALA A 102 -31.99 4.15 33.65
N ALA A 103 -32.49 3.04 33.08
CA ALA A 103 -31.68 2.11 32.29
C ALA A 103 -31.05 2.77 31.05
N PHE A 104 -31.75 3.72 30.40
CA PHE A 104 -31.18 4.49 29.30
C PHE A 104 -30.07 5.44 29.77
N LEU A 105 -30.26 6.14 30.89
CA LEU A 105 -29.23 7.00 31.46
C LEU A 105 -28.00 6.20 31.91
N ASP A 106 -28.22 5.07 32.58
CA ASP A 106 -27.14 4.18 33.02
C ASP A 106 -26.38 3.62 31.81
N LYS A 107 -27.09 3.26 30.73
CA LYS A 107 -26.47 2.79 29.49
C LYS A 107 -25.76 3.89 28.70
N ALA A 108 -26.17 5.14 28.85
CA ALA A 108 -25.47 6.30 28.27
C ALA A 108 -24.23 6.69 29.07
N ASN A 109 -24.21 6.39 30.38
CA ASN A 109 -23.07 6.63 31.27
C ASN A 109 -22.11 5.42 31.34
N GLN A 110 -22.51 4.26 30.83
CA GLN A 110 -21.62 3.13 30.64
C GLN A 110 -20.48 3.53 29.71
N ASP A 111 -19.25 3.24 30.15
CA ASP A 111 -18.06 3.46 29.35
C ASP A 111 -18.25 2.71 28.01
N PRO A 112 -18.08 3.36 26.85
CA PRO A 112 -18.23 2.73 25.54
C PRO A 112 -17.36 1.47 25.35
N ASN A 113 -16.40 1.23 26.24
CA ASN A 113 -15.59 0.02 26.27
C ASN A 113 -16.34 -1.25 26.74
N GLU A 114 -17.41 -1.14 27.53
CA GLU A 114 -18.16 -2.32 28.06
C GLU A 114 -19.21 -2.88 27.07
N GLY A 115 -19.62 -2.06 26.09
CA GLY A 115 -20.59 -2.45 25.05
C GLY A 115 -19.98 -3.19 23.85
N HIS A 116 -18.65 -3.31 23.78
CA HIS A 116 -17.99 -4.23 22.86
C HIS A 116 -18.17 -5.66 23.36
N ALA A 117 -19.37 -6.22 23.12
CA ALA A 117 -19.49 -7.66 22.96
C ALA A 117 -18.34 -8.10 22.05
N THR A 118 -17.56 -9.06 22.54
CA THR A 118 -16.40 -9.70 21.93
C THR A 118 -16.80 -10.32 20.58
N THR A 119 -17.09 -9.48 19.60
CA THR A 119 -17.01 -9.85 18.21
C THR A 119 -15.53 -10.00 17.99
N THR A 120 -15.05 -11.22 18.25
CA THR A 120 -13.69 -11.65 17.93
C THR A 120 -13.59 -11.82 16.40
N SER A 121 -14.13 -10.89 15.63
CA SER A 121 -13.42 -10.40 14.47
C SER A 121 -12.46 -9.36 15.01
N LYS A 122 -11.39 -9.83 15.67
CA LYS A 122 -10.11 -9.14 15.54
C LYS A 122 -9.96 -9.02 14.03
N SER A 123 -10.25 -7.85 13.46
CA SER A 123 -9.82 -7.52 12.11
C SER A 123 -8.31 -7.63 12.19
N LYS A 124 -7.80 -8.84 11.92
CA LYS A 124 -6.42 -9.22 12.16
C LYS A 124 -5.63 -8.27 11.30
N GLU A 125 -5.01 -7.30 11.95
CA GLU A 125 -4.23 -6.34 11.20
C GLU A 125 -3.05 -7.11 10.63
N PHE A 126 -2.86 -6.96 9.32
CA PHE A 126 -1.79 -7.62 8.61
C PHE A 126 -0.45 -7.19 9.20
N LYS A 127 0.46 -8.15 9.27
CA LYS A 127 1.78 -7.94 9.85
C LYS A 127 2.57 -6.96 8.98
N ALA A 128 2.80 -5.76 9.49
CA ALA A 128 3.52 -4.70 8.77
C ALA A 128 5.02 -4.64 9.11
N GLN A 129 5.41 -5.03 10.33
CA GLN A 129 6.80 -4.95 10.77
C GLN A 129 7.23 -6.20 11.55
N ASP A 130 8.39 -6.73 11.18
CA ASP A 130 9.06 -7.83 11.87
C ASP A 130 9.90 -7.35 13.06
N LYS A 131 9.95 -8.19 14.10
CA LYS A 131 10.75 -7.90 15.31
C LYS A 131 12.23 -7.87 14.94
N GLY A 132 12.86 -6.69 15.06
CA GLY A 132 14.28 -6.49 14.79
C GLY A 132 14.61 -6.01 13.36
N VAL A 133 13.60 -5.73 12.53
CA VAL A 133 13.80 -5.07 11.24
C VAL A 133 13.34 -3.62 11.34
N GLU A 134 14.27 -2.69 11.16
CA GLU A 134 13.96 -1.26 11.16
C GLU A 134 13.61 -0.78 9.75
N VAL A 135 12.62 0.11 9.68
CA VAL A 135 12.24 0.80 8.46
C VAL A 135 13.38 1.73 8.02
N PRO A 136 13.84 1.68 6.76
CA PRO A 136 14.90 2.57 6.26
C PRO A 136 14.58 4.06 6.44
N LYS A 137 15.63 4.86 6.71
CA LYS A 137 15.50 6.32 6.98
C LYS A 137 14.75 7.07 5.88
N ALA A 138 14.97 6.71 4.61
CA ALA A 138 14.31 7.34 3.48
C ALA A 138 12.77 7.25 3.56
N ILE A 139 12.24 6.12 4.04
CA ILE A 139 10.80 5.91 4.22
C ILE A 139 10.33 6.66 5.46
N GLN A 140 11.09 6.62 6.56
CA GLN A 140 10.75 7.37 7.78
C GLN A 140 10.61 8.86 7.52
N ASP A 141 11.43 9.43 6.62
CA ASP A 141 11.38 10.85 6.30
C ASP A 141 10.11 11.24 5.54
N VAL A 142 9.55 10.33 4.72
CA VAL A 142 8.25 10.54 4.07
C VAL A 142 7.11 10.36 5.05
N LEU A 143 7.20 9.39 5.97
CA LEU A 143 6.18 9.18 7.01
C LEU A 143 6.04 10.39 7.95
N LYS A 144 7.11 11.18 8.12
CA LYS A 144 7.09 12.43 8.91
C LYS A 144 6.42 13.61 8.19
N GLN A 145 6.13 13.51 6.90
CA GLN A 145 5.54 14.61 6.12
C GLN A 145 4.02 14.70 6.30
N ASP A 146 3.44 13.99 7.28
CA ASP A 146 2.01 13.91 7.59
C ASP A 146 1.15 13.69 6.33
N LYS A 147 1.69 12.93 5.37
CA LYS A 147 1.00 12.62 4.12
C LYS A 147 -0.02 11.53 4.37
N VAL A 148 -1.22 11.73 3.82
CA VAL A 148 -2.37 10.85 3.97
C VAL A 148 -2.73 10.29 2.60
N TYR A 149 -3.15 9.02 2.57
CA TYR A 149 -3.71 8.41 1.39
C TYR A 149 -5.19 8.77 1.28
N ILE A 150 -5.53 9.48 0.20
CA ILE A 150 -6.88 10.00 -0.04
C ILE A 150 -7.77 8.86 -0.53
N SER A 151 -8.71 8.47 0.30
CA SER A 151 -9.80 7.52 0.01
C SER A 151 -11.06 8.00 0.73
N ASP A 152 -12.12 7.19 0.83
CA ASP A 152 -13.32 7.58 1.59
C ASP A 152 -13.04 7.88 3.09
N ALA A 153 -11.95 7.33 3.64
CA ALA A 153 -11.61 7.42 5.06
C ALA A 153 -10.28 8.13 5.39
N ASP A 154 -9.59 8.76 4.43
CA ASP A 154 -8.33 9.51 4.62
C ASP A 154 -7.34 8.87 5.63
N GLU A 155 -6.56 7.89 5.17
CA GLU A 155 -5.74 7.03 6.05
C GLU A 155 -4.24 7.34 5.96
N PRO A 156 -3.50 7.37 7.08
CA PRO A 156 -2.07 7.66 7.06
C PRO A 156 -1.25 6.49 6.50
N PHE A 157 -0.08 6.80 5.95
CA PHE A 157 0.89 5.77 5.58
C PHE A 157 1.57 5.16 6.81
N VAL A 158 1.83 3.86 6.77
CA VAL A 158 2.54 3.11 7.81
C VAL A 158 3.77 2.45 7.21
N GLY A 159 4.91 2.54 7.89
CA GLY A 159 6.16 1.91 7.44
C GLY A 159 6.09 0.38 7.53
N VAL A 160 6.61 -0.28 6.49
CA VAL A 160 6.66 -1.74 6.38
C VAL A 160 8.12 -2.19 6.37
N ALA A 161 8.43 -3.20 7.19
CA ALA A 161 9.73 -3.84 7.20
C ALA A 161 9.60 -5.30 7.62
N LEU A 162 9.66 -6.21 6.65
CA LEU A 162 9.47 -7.64 6.81
C LEU A 162 10.75 -8.40 6.42
N GLN A 163 11.00 -9.54 7.06
CA GLN A 163 12.13 -10.40 6.69
C GLN A 163 11.80 -11.15 5.40
N TRP A 164 12.68 -11.09 4.39
CA TRP A 164 12.42 -11.71 3.09
C TRP A 164 13.65 -12.38 2.51
N ASP A 165 13.55 -13.66 2.19
CA ASP A 165 14.63 -14.37 1.53
C ASP A 165 14.51 -14.24 0.00
N GLU A 166 15.26 -13.29 -0.56
CA GLU A 166 15.41 -13.13 -1.99
C GLU A 166 16.31 -14.26 -2.53
N ALA A 167 15.79 -15.48 -2.58
CA ALA A 167 16.47 -16.68 -3.06
C ALA A 167 16.72 -16.66 -4.59
N GLY A 168 17.04 -15.48 -5.14
CA GLY A 168 17.18 -15.21 -6.57
C GLY A 168 15.85 -14.93 -7.29
N LYS A 169 14.71 -14.97 -6.59
CA LYS A 169 13.38 -14.72 -7.17
C LYS A 169 13.00 -13.24 -7.27
N GLY A 170 13.61 -12.36 -6.46
CA GLY A 170 13.24 -10.94 -6.40
C GLY A 170 12.13 -10.68 -5.39
N LEU A 171 11.13 -9.89 -5.79
CA LEU A 171 9.94 -9.57 -5.00
C LEU A 171 9.02 -10.80 -4.84
N PRO A 172 8.27 -10.91 -3.72
CA PRO A 172 7.37 -12.03 -3.48
C PRO A 172 6.17 -12.04 -4.45
N ASP A 173 5.67 -13.23 -4.77
CA ASP A 173 4.41 -13.40 -5.52
C ASP A 173 3.18 -13.15 -4.63
N GLU A 174 1.96 -13.18 -5.19
CA GLU A 174 0.68 -12.94 -4.48
C GLU A 174 0.58 -13.79 -3.19
N VAL A 175 0.80 -15.10 -3.36
CA VAL A 175 0.61 -16.11 -2.30
C VAL A 175 1.73 -16.04 -1.28
N GLU A 176 2.99 -15.86 -1.73
CA GLU A 176 4.15 -15.70 -0.85
C GLU A 176 4.02 -14.42 -0.01
N PHE A 177 3.52 -13.32 -0.60
CA PHE A 177 3.25 -12.08 0.09
C PHE A 177 2.12 -12.23 1.12
N ALA A 178 1.02 -12.89 0.75
CA ALA A 178 -0.08 -13.18 1.66
C ALA A 178 0.36 -14.02 2.88
N GLN A 179 1.26 -14.98 2.68
CA GLN A 179 1.88 -15.73 3.78
C GLN A 179 2.75 -14.84 4.67
N LEU A 180 3.51 -13.91 4.07
CA LEU A 180 4.42 -13.03 4.79
C LEU A 180 3.69 -12.06 5.75
N ILE A 181 2.49 -11.59 5.34
CA ILE A 181 1.65 -10.70 6.14
C ILE A 181 0.75 -11.42 7.14
N ASP A 182 0.91 -12.75 7.30
CA ASP A 182 0.08 -13.64 8.12
C ASP A 182 -1.43 -13.60 7.75
N HIS A 183 -1.74 -13.53 6.44
CA HIS A 183 -3.13 -13.60 5.96
C HIS A 183 -3.80 -14.91 6.41
N PRO A 184 -5.07 -14.91 6.88
CA PRO A 184 -5.75 -16.12 7.33
C PRO A 184 -5.79 -17.21 6.27
N ASP A 185 -6.03 -16.82 5.01
CA ASP A 185 -6.10 -17.70 3.86
C ASP A 185 -5.18 -17.17 2.76
N ALA A 186 -3.94 -17.64 2.68
CA ALA A 186 -2.95 -17.09 1.75
C ALA A 186 -3.26 -17.39 0.27
N GLU A 187 -3.89 -18.53 -0.03
CA GLU A 187 -4.23 -18.94 -1.40
C GLU A 187 -5.45 -18.21 -1.95
N ASN A 188 -6.38 -17.80 -1.08
CA ASN A 188 -7.61 -17.10 -1.43
C ASN A 188 -7.61 -15.66 -0.91
N ALA A 189 -6.42 -15.06 -0.78
CA ALA A 189 -6.27 -13.70 -0.29
C ALA A 189 -6.67 -12.64 -1.32
N ASP A 190 -6.99 -13.03 -2.56
CA ASP A 190 -7.34 -12.15 -3.68
C ASP A 190 -6.36 -10.96 -3.82
N VAL A 191 -5.07 -11.22 -3.59
CA VAL A 191 -4.02 -10.21 -3.69
C VAL A 191 -3.76 -9.91 -5.16
N GLU A 192 -3.83 -8.64 -5.53
CA GLU A 192 -3.55 -8.18 -6.89
C GLU A 192 -2.22 -7.41 -6.94
N LEU A 193 -1.41 -7.69 -7.96
CA LEU A 193 -0.17 -6.98 -8.22
C LEU A 193 -0.44 -5.83 -9.16
N LEU A 194 -0.09 -4.63 -8.71
CA LEU A 194 -0.22 -3.40 -9.48
C LEU A 194 1.16 -2.75 -9.66
N ASP A 195 1.34 -2.08 -10.79
CA ASP A 195 2.52 -1.25 -11.02
C ASP A 195 2.37 0.09 -10.28
N PRO A 196 3.45 0.67 -9.72
CA PRO A 196 3.37 1.93 -8.99
C PRO A 196 2.83 3.10 -9.82
N VAL A 197 3.03 3.06 -11.14
CA VAL A 197 2.56 4.09 -12.08
C VAL A 197 1.06 3.96 -12.34
N ASP A 198 0.54 2.73 -12.37
CA ASP A 198 -0.89 2.48 -12.58
C ASP A 198 -1.68 2.78 -11.30
N TRP A 199 -1.11 2.46 -10.13
CA TRP A 199 -1.67 2.79 -8.83
C TRP A 199 -1.73 4.31 -8.58
N ASP A 200 -0.64 5.03 -8.87
CA ASP A 200 -0.57 6.50 -8.75
C ASP A 200 -0.66 7.17 -10.12
N SER A 201 -1.78 6.96 -10.82
CA SER A 201 -2.02 7.52 -12.15
C SER A 201 -1.99 9.06 -12.18
N ASN A 202 -2.40 9.71 -11.07
CA ASN A 202 -2.35 11.17 -10.92
C ASN A 202 -0.93 11.66 -10.60
N GLY A 203 -0.07 10.80 -10.08
CA GLY A 203 1.29 11.14 -9.71
C GLY A 203 1.40 11.97 -8.44
N ASP A 204 0.42 11.83 -7.54
CA ASP A 204 0.34 12.56 -6.27
C ASP A 204 1.30 11.97 -5.23
N TYR A 205 1.67 10.69 -5.36
CA TYR A 205 2.48 9.92 -4.42
C TYR A 205 3.89 9.57 -4.95
N LYS A 206 4.39 10.33 -5.92
CA LYS A 206 5.74 10.15 -6.51
C LYS A 206 6.86 10.21 -5.48
N ASP A 207 6.75 11.10 -4.50
CA ASP A 207 7.66 11.22 -3.35
C ASP A 207 7.74 9.93 -2.53
N VAL A 208 6.60 9.30 -2.26
CA VAL A 208 6.50 8.01 -1.58
C VAL A 208 7.20 6.91 -2.40
N ILE A 209 6.87 6.81 -3.68
CA ILE A 209 7.46 5.83 -4.60
C ILE A 209 8.98 6.03 -4.70
N GLU A 210 9.45 7.27 -4.79
CA GLU A 210 10.87 7.59 -4.82
C GLU A 210 11.58 7.23 -3.51
N ALA A 211 10.95 7.46 -2.35
CA ALA A 211 11.54 7.10 -1.07
C ALA A 211 11.68 5.60 -0.89
N VAL A 212 10.66 4.83 -1.33
CA VAL A 212 10.73 3.36 -1.36
C VAL A 212 11.84 2.91 -2.32
N ARG A 213 11.91 3.46 -3.54
CA ARG A 213 13.00 3.14 -4.48
C ARG A 213 14.39 3.47 -3.94
N LYS A 214 14.53 4.59 -3.23
CA LYS A 214 15.78 4.98 -2.54
C LYS A 214 16.13 3.99 -1.44
N ALA A 215 15.14 3.50 -0.69
CA ALA A 215 15.33 2.47 0.34
C ALA A 215 15.82 1.14 -0.26
N GLY A 216 15.25 0.73 -1.41
CA GLY A 216 15.67 -0.47 -2.15
C GLY A 216 16.94 -0.28 -3.00
N LYS A 217 17.68 0.84 -2.86
CA LYS A 217 18.91 1.12 -3.62
C LYS A 217 18.75 1.01 -5.15
N GLY A 218 17.55 1.33 -5.67
CA GLY A 218 17.23 1.24 -7.09
C GLY A 218 16.65 -0.10 -7.55
N ASN A 219 16.30 -0.99 -6.63
CA ASN A 219 15.50 -2.17 -6.92
C ASN A 219 14.09 -1.80 -7.40
N ASP A 220 13.41 -2.76 -8.01
CA ASP A 220 12.04 -2.61 -8.47
C ASP A 220 11.08 -2.39 -7.29
N VAL A 221 10.04 -1.60 -7.55
CA VAL A 221 8.98 -1.28 -6.58
C VAL A 221 7.69 -1.86 -7.13
N ARG A 222 6.91 -2.52 -6.28
CA ARG A 222 5.64 -3.13 -6.63
C ARG A 222 4.57 -2.75 -5.62
N VAL A 223 3.32 -2.69 -6.09
CA VAL A 223 2.15 -2.41 -5.25
C VAL A 223 1.34 -3.69 -5.12
N TYR A 224 1.03 -4.08 -3.89
CA TYR A 224 0.12 -5.20 -3.61
C TYR A 224 -1.19 -4.61 -3.09
N LYS A 225 -2.30 -4.91 -3.77
CA LYS A 225 -3.66 -4.60 -3.33
C LYS A 225 -4.19 -5.80 -2.56
N VAL A 226 -4.41 -5.66 -1.26
CA VAL A 226 -4.84 -6.74 -0.37
C VAL A 226 -6.24 -6.42 0.18
N PRO A 227 -7.29 -7.15 -0.20
CA PRO A 227 -8.61 -6.94 0.39
C PRO A 227 -8.64 -7.39 1.85
N LYS A 228 -9.16 -6.54 2.74
CA LYS A 228 -9.33 -6.83 4.19
C LYS A 228 -10.77 -7.23 4.54
N GLY A 229 -11.61 -7.42 3.51
CA GLY A 229 -13.02 -7.73 3.63
C GLY A 229 -13.94 -6.50 3.58
N GLY A 230 -15.15 -6.69 3.05
CA GLY A 230 -16.11 -5.61 2.83
C GLY A 230 -15.57 -4.58 1.84
N VAL A 231 -15.64 -3.31 2.20
CA VAL A 231 -15.18 -2.16 1.41
C VAL A 231 -13.72 -1.77 1.72
N ARG A 232 -12.98 -2.55 2.50
CA ARG A 232 -11.63 -2.18 2.96
C ARG A 232 -10.55 -2.90 2.17
N THR A 233 -9.57 -2.15 1.71
CA THR A 233 -8.41 -2.67 0.98
C THR A 233 -7.13 -2.02 1.50
N GLU A 234 -6.09 -2.81 1.74
CA GLU A 234 -4.76 -2.32 2.07
C GLU A 234 -3.87 -2.31 0.83
N TYR A 235 -3.28 -1.17 0.54
CA TYR A 235 -2.27 -1.00 -0.50
C TYR A 235 -0.89 -1.06 0.11
N TRP A 236 -0.02 -1.90 -0.45
CA TRP A 236 1.35 -2.11 0.03
C TRP A 236 2.34 -1.77 -1.06
N LEU A 237 3.06 -0.65 -0.91
CA LEU A 237 4.19 -0.28 -1.77
C LEU A 237 5.46 -0.87 -1.16
N VAL A 238 6.05 -1.86 -1.80
CA VAL A 238 7.23 -2.56 -1.26
C VAL A 238 8.34 -2.73 -2.29
N THR A 239 9.56 -2.85 -1.76
CA THR A 239 10.79 -3.15 -2.50
C THR A 239 11.69 -4.06 -1.66
N THR A 240 12.64 -4.74 -2.29
CA THR A 240 13.67 -5.49 -1.56
C THR A 240 14.85 -4.57 -1.20
N ASP A 241 15.33 -4.63 0.03
CA ASP A 241 16.61 -4.05 0.46
C ASP A 241 17.58 -5.18 0.81
N GLY A 242 18.74 -5.18 0.17
CA GLY A 242 19.73 -6.25 0.27
C GLY A 242 19.68 -7.23 -0.90
N LYS A 243 20.42 -8.34 -0.78
CA LYS A 243 20.42 -9.44 -1.75
C LYS A 243 20.58 -10.78 -1.02
N GLY A 244 19.89 -11.81 -1.49
CA GLY A 244 20.03 -13.18 -0.97
C GLY A 244 19.22 -13.42 0.30
N LYS A 245 19.79 -14.21 1.23
CA LYS A 245 19.13 -14.66 2.48
C LYS A 245 19.10 -13.62 3.61
N GLU A 246 19.66 -12.44 3.37
CA GLU A 246 19.62 -11.31 4.32
C GLU A 246 18.78 -10.16 3.75
N ALA A 247 18.06 -10.42 2.65
CA ALA A 247 17.17 -9.43 2.08
C ALA A 247 16.02 -9.13 3.05
N LYS A 248 15.47 -7.93 2.88
CA LYS A 248 14.37 -7.41 3.68
C LYS A 248 13.38 -6.81 2.73
N LEU A 249 12.10 -7.03 2.98
CA LEU A 249 11.05 -6.35 2.25
C LEU A 249 10.73 -5.06 3.00
N VAL A 250 10.98 -3.92 2.36
CA VAL A 250 10.80 -2.59 2.96
C VAL A 250 9.85 -1.77 2.12
N GLY A 251 9.04 -0.94 2.77
CA GLY A 251 7.99 -0.24 2.05
C GLY A 251 7.10 0.63 2.93
N VAL A 252 5.95 0.99 2.36
CA VAL A 252 4.84 1.63 3.07
C VAL A 252 3.55 0.89 2.78
N LYS A 253 2.62 0.95 3.72
CA LYS A 253 1.24 0.52 3.51
C LYS A 253 0.27 1.66 3.80
N ALA A 254 -0.89 1.63 3.17
CA ALA A 254 -2.02 2.50 3.46
C ALA A 254 -3.32 1.71 3.40
N LEU A 255 -4.27 2.05 4.27
CA LEU A 255 -5.62 1.52 4.22
C LEU A 255 -6.47 2.38 3.27
N SER A 256 -7.38 1.76 2.54
CA SER A 256 -8.34 2.40 1.67
C SER A 256 -9.73 1.86 1.96
N VAL A 257 -10.73 2.75 1.90
CA VAL A 257 -12.15 2.39 1.96
C VAL A 257 -12.77 2.71 0.60
N GLU A 258 -13.26 1.69 -0.10
CA GLU A 258 -13.84 1.72 -1.44
C GLU A 258 -15.31 1.27 -1.36
N SER A 259 -16.26 2.23 -1.35
CA SER A 259 -17.70 1.96 -1.34
C SER A 259 -18.36 2.17 -2.70
#